data_AF-A0A9E5ZP03-F1
#
_entry.id   AF-A0A9E5ZP03-F1
#
_cell.length_a   1.000
_cell.length_b   1.000
_cell.length_c   1.000
_cell.angle_alpha   90.00
_cell.angle_beta   90.00
_cell.angle_gamma   90.00
#
_symmetry.space_group_name_H-M   'P 1'
#
loop_
_entity.id
_entity.type
_entity.pdbx_description
1 polymer ?
#
loop_
_entity_poly.entity_id
_entity_poly.type
_entity_poly.pdbx_seq_one_letter_code
_entity_poly.pdbx_strand_id
1 'polypeptide(L)'
;METPLNEDLLAEMHRYLNNELSSEECLIFEDKLSKNEILREALQLDAELSEVIGSTSNTTTFENKLNKDAVKTLVYKLRSEDYQQLSQHLKNAEKAYKNEQKLNSKKLFFKYIPVTAVVLLMLSIGFYMFQDSNSLHDYYNDYINWDELQSFAEKGTSETNFQKGELAFKNGNYDEAIHLFCKIPISDELYPFSLLYLGACYEKTNANYNAINTFKKLTTISSSQSNKGYWYMSLMYLKVEDKKNAVKSLQKVTTKDTNFKYKEAFQLLEAIKD
;
A
#
# COMPACT_ATOMS: atom_id res chain seq x y z
N MET A 1 24.81 17.45 19.70
CA MET A 1 23.87 16.77 20.62
C MET A 1 23.12 15.77 19.76
N GLU A 2 23.20 14.49 20.12
CA GLU A 2 22.41 13.46 19.44
C GLU A 2 20.92 13.75 19.66
N THR A 3 20.16 13.81 18.57
CA THR A 3 18.71 13.94 18.66
C THR A 3 18.17 12.61 19.20
N PRO A 4 17.51 12.58 20.36
CA PRO A 4 16.96 11.33 20.88
C PRO A 4 15.94 10.75 19.90
N LEU A 5 15.94 9.44 19.75
CA LEU A 5 14.94 8.73 18.94
C LEU A 5 13.55 9.03 19.51
N ASN A 6 12.71 9.71 18.73
CA ASN A 6 11.36 10.13 19.09
C ASN A 6 10.35 9.64 18.05
N GLU A 7 9.06 9.75 18.36
CA GLU A 7 7.99 9.19 17.52
C GLU A 7 7.96 9.78 16.10
N ASP A 8 8.25 11.08 15.94
CA ASP A 8 8.32 11.73 14.62
C ASP A 8 9.44 11.14 13.76
N LEU A 9 10.61 10.91 14.35
CA LEU A 9 11.77 10.34 13.66
C LEU A 9 11.56 8.85 13.32
N LEU A 10 10.79 8.13 14.13
CA LEU A 10 10.38 6.75 13.86
C LEU A 10 9.33 6.67 12.74
N ALA A 11 8.35 7.57 12.74
CA ALA A 11 7.38 7.66 11.66
C ALA A 11 8.04 8.05 10.33
N GLU A 12 9.02 8.97 10.37
CA GLU A 12 9.83 9.36 9.22
C GLU A 12 10.70 8.19 8.70
N MET A 13 11.26 7.37 9.61
CA MET A 13 12.00 6.15 9.27
C MET A 13 11.13 5.10 8.58
N HIS A 14 9.92 4.85 9.08
CA HIS A 14 8.97 3.94 8.43
C HIS A 14 8.56 4.45 7.04
N ARG A 15 8.26 5.75 6.91
CA ARG A 15 7.98 6.37 5.62
C ARG A 15 9.18 6.25 4.67
N TYR A 16 10.40 6.41 5.16
CA TYR A 16 11.62 6.26 4.36
C TYR A 16 11.78 4.83 3.82
N LEU A 17 11.62 3.81 4.68
CA LEU A 17 11.67 2.40 4.29
C LEU A 17 10.60 2.01 3.27
N ASN A 18 9.42 2.64 3.36
CA ASN A 18 8.30 2.41 2.45
C ASN A 18 8.36 3.27 1.17
N ASN A 19 9.40 4.08 0.98
CA ASN A 19 9.54 5.05 -0.12
C ASN A 19 8.41 6.10 -0.18
N GLU A 20 7.90 6.51 0.99
CA GLU A 20 6.82 7.49 1.17
C GLU A 20 7.36 8.91 1.49
N LEU A 21 8.69 9.10 1.53
CA LEU A 21 9.32 10.42 1.61
C LEU A 21 9.50 11.03 0.21
N SER A 22 9.23 12.34 0.08
CA SER A 22 9.61 13.11 -1.10
C SER A 22 11.14 13.24 -1.21
N SER A 23 11.64 13.64 -2.38
CA SER A 23 13.09 13.80 -2.61
C SER A 23 13.75 14.79 -1.65
N GLU A 24 13.04 15.86 -1.25
CA GLU A 24 13.53 16.84 -0.28
C GLU A 24 13.52 16.27 1.15
N GLU A 25 12.47 15.53 1.53
CA GLU A 25 12.41 14.83 2.82
C GLU A 25 13.45 13.72 2.93
N CYS A 26 13.73 12.98 1.86
CA CYS A 26 14.81 11.97 1.84
C CYS A 26 16.17 12.60 2.14
N LEU A 27 16.51 13.73 1.52
CA LEU A 27 17.78 14.41 1.76
C LEU A 27 17.91 14.88 3.21
N ILE A 28 16.80 15.38 3.79
CA ILE A 28 16.74 15.80 5.20
C ILE A 28 16.88 14.58 6.13
N PHE A 29 16.23 13.47 5.79
CA PHE A 29 16.29 12.23 6.57
C PHE A 29 17.67 11.57 6.50
N GLU A 30 18.31 11.56 5.33
CA GLU A 30 19.69 11.07 5.15
C GLU A 30 20.72 11.93 5.92
N ASP A 31 20.51 13.24 5.99
CA ASP A 31 21.30 14.13 6.86
C ASP A 31 21.09 13.78 8.35
N LYS A 32 19.86 13.48 8.79
CA LYS A 32 19.57 13.00 10.15
C LYS A 32 20.23 11.64 10.43
N LEU A 33 20.21 10.70 9.46
CA LEU A 33 20.90 9.41 9.55
C LEU A 33 22.43 9.57 9.69
N SER A 34 23.03 10.53 8.99
CA SER A 34 24.47 10.76 9.08
C SER A 34 24.92 11.20 10.49
N LYS A 35 24.02 11.84 11.24
CA LYS A 35 24.27 12.48 12.55
C LYS A 35 23.76 11.68 13.75
N ASN A 36 23.01 10.60 13.53
CA ASN A 36 22.34 9.84 14.58
C ASN A 36 22.63 8.34 14.46
N GLU A 37 23.53 7.84 15.31
CA GLU A 37 23.95 6.43 15.34
C GLU A 37 22.79 5.49 15.69
N ILE A 38 22.01 5.84 16.71
CA ILE A 38 20.83 5.08 17.16
C ILE A 38 19.79 4.94 16.03
N LEU A 39 19.58 6.01 15.24
CA LEU A 39 18.66 5.97 14.10
C LEU A 39 19.15 5.04 12.99
N ARG A 40 20.46 5.01 12.72
CA ARG A 40 21.05 4.08 11.73
C ARG A 40 20.88 2.63 12.16
N GLU A 41 21.12 2.34 13.44
CA GLU A 41 20.95 1.00 14.00
C GLU A 41 19.50 0.54 13.95
N ALA A 42 18.55 1.43 14.27
CA ALA A 42 17.12 1.15 14.16
C ALA A 42 16.69 0.84 12.72
N LEU A 43 17.15 1.64 11.76
CA LEU A 43 16.86 1.46 10.33
C LEU A 43 17.44 0.14 9.79
N GLN A 44 18.69 -0.17 10.15
CA GLN A 44 19.36 -1.40 9.75
C GLN A 44 18.65 -2.64 10.32
N LEU A 45 18.20 -2.56 11.58
CA LEU A 45 17.48 -3.66 12.21
C LEU A 45 16.13 -3.92 11.53
N ASP A 46 15.37 -2.87 11.19
CA ASP A 46 14.08 -3.01 10.51
C ASP A 46 14.25 -3.62 9.11
N ALA A 47 15.31 -3.22 8.40
CA ALA A 47 15.69 -3.83 7.12
C ALA A 47 16.03 -5.33 7.27
N GLU A 48 16.88 -5.71 8.22
CA GLU A 48 17.24 -7.11 8.48
C GLU A 48 16.03 -7.95 8.93
N LEU A 49 15.13 -7.37 9.72
CA LEU A 49 13.89 -8.01 10.15
C LEU A 49 12.97 -8.28 8.96
N SER A 50 12.81 -7.29 8.07
CA SER A 50 11.99 -7.42 6.86
C SER A 50 12.51 -8.50 5.90
N GLU A 51 13.84 -8.69 5.85
CA GLU A 51 14.51 -9.70 5.04
C GLU A 51 14.30 -11.12 5.58
N VAL A 52 14.40 -11.30 6.91
CA VAL A 52 14.29 -12.63 7.55
C VAL A 52 12.84 -13.08 7.73
N ILE A 53 11.94 -12.16 8.06
CA ILE A 53 10.50 -12.48 8.12
C ILE A 53 9.97 -12.65 6.68
N GLY A 54 10.63 -12.06 5.68
CA GLY A 54 10.24 -12.12 4.27
C GLY A 54 8.94 -11.37 4.07
N SER A 55 9.02 -10.06 3.84
CA SER A 55 7.91 -9.17 3.41
C SER A 55 6.50 -9.70 3.77
N THR A 56 6.20 -9.81 5.07
CA THR A 56 5.02 -10.54 5.54
C THR A 56 3.85 -9.59 5.74
N SER A 57 2.92 -9.59 4.79
CA SER A 57 1.53 -9.20 5.00
C SER A 57 0.61 -10.42 5.26
N ASN A 58 1.12 -11.66 5.19
CA ASN A 58 0.29 -12.88 5.31
C ASN A 58 0.82 -13.81 6.42
N THR A 59 0.18 -13.76 7.60
CA THR A 59 0.49 -14.57 8.81
C THR A 59 0.21 -16.07 8.65
N THR A 60 -0.13 -16.56 7.45
CA THR A 60 -0.58 -17.95 7.24
C THR A 60 0.44 -18.87 6.57
N THR A 61 1.62 -18.39 6.17
CA THR A 61 2.69 -19.24 5.60
C THR A 61 3.93 -19.25 6.49
N PHE A 62 3.75 -19.39 7.79
CA PHE A 62 4.82 -19.25 8.79
C PHE A 62 5.77 -20.47 8.88
N GLU A 63 5.45 -21.60 8.25
CA GLU A 63 6.15 -22.87 8.58
C GLU A 63 7.23 -23.33 7.59
N ASN A 64 7.28 -22.85 6.34
CA ASN A 64 8.06 -23.57 5.31
C ASN A 64 9.22 -22.83 4.64
N LYS A 65 9.65 -21.65 5.12
CA LYS A 65 10.78 -20.94 4.51
C LYS A 65 11.68 -20.12 5.43
N LEU A 66 11.62 -20.29 6.74
CA LEU A 66 12.57 -19.63 7.62
C LEU A 66 13.92 -20.35 7.56
N ASN A 67 14.94 -19.66 7.05
CA ASN A 67 16.33 -20.10 7.21
C ASN A 67 16.63 -20.13 8.72
N LYS A 68 16.66 -21.32 9.32
CA LYS A 68 16.82 -21.52 10.77
C LYS A 68 18.05 -20.80 11.33
N ASP A 69 19.11 -20.66 10.54
CA ASP A 69 20.34 -19.97 10.95
C ASP A 69 20.17 -18.45 10.94
N ALA A 70 19.45 -17.89 9.96
CA ALA A 70 19.11 -16.46 9.93
C ALA A 70 18.19 -16.09 11.12
N VAL A 71 17.18 -16.93 11.40
CA VAL A 71 16.29 -16.74 12.57
C VAL A 71 17.07 -16.83 13.87
N LYS A 72 17.96 -17.81 14.01
CA LYS A 72 18.79 -17.96 15.22
C LYS A 72 19.72 -16.77 15.41
N THR A 73 20.28 -16.24 14.31
CA THR A 73 21.12 -15.04 14.32
C THR A 73 20.32 -13.80 14.75
N LEU A 74 19.10 -13.62 14.23
CA LEU A 74 18.21 -12.54 14.68
C LEU A 74 17.79 -12.71 16.14
N VAL A 75 17.41 -13.91 16.57
CA VAL A 75 17.03 -14.16 17.98
C VAL A 75 18.19 -13.84 18.92
N TYR A 76 19.43 -14.12 18.51
CA TYR A 76 20.62 -13.72 19.27
C TYR A 76 20.78 -12.20 19.29
N LYS A 77 20.67 -11.53 18.14
CA LYS A 77 20.76 -10.06 18.02
C LYS A 77 19.66 -9.32 18.81
N LEU A 78 18.42 -9.80 18.77
CA LEU A 78 17.29 -9.28 19.56
C LEU A 78 17.44 -9.52 21.08
N ARG A 79 18.40 -10.33 21.50
CA ARG A 79 18.70 -10.59 22.92
C ARG A 79 19.98 -9.89 23.39
N SER A 80 20.72 -9.22 22.49
CA SER A 80 21.94 -8.52 22.84
C SER A 80 21.64 -7.32 23.74
N GLU A 81 22.66 -6.88 24.50
CA GLU A 81 22.56 -5.68 25.33
C GLU A 81 22.24 -4.44 24.49
N ASP A 82 22.81 -4.33 23.29
CA ASP A 82 22.56 -3.24 22.35
C ASP A 82 21.07 -3.14 21.98
N TYR A 83 20.40 -4.27 21.73
CA TYR A 83 18.97 -4.28 21.45
C TYR A 83 18.12 -3.92 22.67
N GLN A 84 18.53 -4.37 23.87
CA GLN A 84 17.83 -4.01 25.09
C GLN A 84 17.87 -2.50 25.33
N GLN A 85 19.00 -1.85 25.03
CA GLN A 85 19.13 -0.40 25.09
C GLN A 85 18.23 0.28 24.06
N LEU A 86 18.27 -0.15 22.80
CA LEU A 86 17.40 0.38 21.75
C LEU A 86 15.91 0.24 22.09
N SER A 87 15.48 -0.94 22.56
CA SER A 87 14.11 -1.20 23.01
C SER A 87 13.70 -0.28 24.16
N GLN A 88 14.61 0.03 25.08
CA GLN A 88 14.34 0.93 26.19
C GLN A 88 14.19 2.38 25.72
N HIS A 89 15.02 2.83 24.77
CA HIS A 89 14.88 4.16 24.14
C HIS A 89 13.53 4.29 23.42
N LEU A 90 13.11 3.28 22.66
CA LEU A 90 11.81 3.24 21.98
C LEU A 90 10.63 3.29 22.95
N LYS A 91 10.65 2.49 24.01
CA LYS A 91 9.59 2.49 25.05
C LYS A 91 9.50 3.82 25.79
N ASN A 92 10.62 4.50 25.98
CA ASN A 92 10.64 5.80 26.64
C ASN A 92 10.06 6.90 25.73
N ALA A 93 10.34 6.84 24.42
CA ALA A 93 9.71 7.72 23.44
C ALA A 93 8.18 7.56 23.41
N GLU A 94 7.69 6.31 23.39
CA GLU A 94 6.24 6.01 23.40
C GLU A 94 5.54 6.54 24.67
N LYS A 95 6.19 6.41 25.84
CA LYS A 95 5.66 6.92 27.11
C LYS A 95 5.63 8.44 27.20
N ALA A 96 6.61 9.13 26.60
CA ALA A 96 6.65 10.59 26.57
C ALA A 96 5.43 11.14 25.80
N TYR A 97 5.12 10.58 24.63
CA TYR A 97 3.94 10.94 23.83
C TYR A 97 2.60 10.72 24.54
N LYS A 98 2.40 9.54 25.15
CA LYS A 98 1.17 9.23 25.89
C LYS A 98 0.94 10.16 27.09
N ASN A 99 1.99 10.77 27.63
CA ASN A 99 1.90 11.74 28.72
C ASN A 99 1.67 13.18 28.22
N GLU A 100 2.17 13.55 27.04
CA GLU A 100 1.91 14.87 26.44
C GLU A 100 0.45 15.02 25.99
N GLN A 101 -0.21 13.94 25.53
CA GLN A 101 -1.66 13.97 25.25
C GLN A 101 -2.56 14.15 26.51
N LYS A 102 -2.02 13.95 27.72
CA LYS A 102 -2.77 14.11 28.98
C LYS A 102 -2.74 15.53 29.57
N LEU A 103 -2.11 16.51 28.91
CA LEU A 103 -1.91 17.85 29.47
C LEU A 103 -2.75 19.00 28.88
N ASN A 104 -3.74 18.72 28.01
CA ASN A 104 -4.68 19.74 27.52
C ASN A 104 -6.17 19.37 27.67
N SER A 105 -6.55 18.92 28.87
CA SER A 105 -7.95 18.91 29.29
C SER A 105 -8.09 19.57 30.66
N LYS A 106 -8.00 20.90 30.69
CA LYS A 106 -8.41 21.68 31.86
C LYS A 106 -9.86 22.09 31.71
N LYS A 107 -10.69 21.45 32.55
CA LYS A 107 -11.94 21.91 33.16
C LYS A 107 -12.49 23.24 32.64
N LEU A 108 -13.66 23.17 31.99
CA LEU A 108 -14.65 24.24 32.06
C LEU A 108 -15.92 23.71 32.75
N PHE A 109 -16.00 23.96 34.06
CA PHE A 109 -17.26 23.98 34.79
C PHE A 109 -18.01 25.24 34.34
N PHE A 110 -18.98 25.12 33.44
CA PHE A 110 -20.02 26.14 33.29
C PHE A 110 -21.40 25.51 33.18
N LYS A 111 -22.27 26.05 34.03
CA LYS A 111 -23.65 25.69 34.37
C LYS A 111 -24.57 25.90 33.15
N TYR A 112 -25.46 24.93 32.90
CA TYR A 112 -26.51 24.82 31.84
C TYR A 112 -27.13 26.16 31.38
N ILE A 113 -27.37 26.50 30.09
CA ILE A 113 -28.35 26.03 29.03
C ILE A 113 -28.08 26.92 27.77
N PRO A 114 -28.36 26.57 26.47
CA PRO A 114 -28.84 25.33 25.85
C PRO A 114 -27.76 24.75 24.91
N VAL A 115 -26.79 24.03 25.48
CA VAL A 115 -25.72 23.39 24.69
C VAL A 115 -26.25 22.19 23.90
N THR A 116 -27.39 21.60 24.28
CA THR A 116 -27.96 20.43 23.61
C THR A 116 -28.42 20.71 22.18
N ALA A 117 -29.04 21.87 21.90
CA ALA A 117 -29.46 22.20 20.54
C ALA A 117 -28.26 22.44 19.61
N VAL A 118 -27.19 23.07 20.10
CA VAL A 118 -25.95 23.32 19.33
C VAL A 118 -25.12 22.06 19.17
N VAL A 119 -25.06 21.19 20.19
CA VAL A 119 -24.39 19.89 20.09
C VAL A 119 -25.18 18.96 19.17
N LEU A 120 -26.52 18.96 19.22
CA LEU A 120 -27.32 18.23 18.24
C LEU A 120 -27.16 18.83 16.84
N LEU A 121 -27.13 20.16 16.66
CA LEU A 121 -26.86 20.79 15.36
C LEU A 121 -25.45 20.50 14.86
N MET A 122 -24.43 20.51 15.71
CA MET A 122 -23.05 20.18 15.34
C MET A 122 -22.86 18.68 15.10
N LEU A 123 -23.56 17.82 15.83
CA LEU A 123 -23.59 16.39 15.56
C LEU A 123 -24.40 16.10 14.29
N SER A 124 -25.48 16.83 14.00
CA SER A 124 -26.25 16.69 12.76
C SER A 124 -25.49 17.24 11.56
N ILE A 125 -24.87 18.42 11.66
CA ILE A 125 -24.00 18.99 10.63
C ILE A 125 -22.74 18.15 10.47
N GLY A 126 -22.14 17.68 11.56
CA GLY A 126 -20.97 16.80 11.53
C GLY A 126 -21.30 15.43 10.95
N PHE A 127 -22.45 14.85 11.29
CA PHE A 127 -22.95 13.61 10.70
C PHE A 127 -23.28 13.80 9.21
N TYR A 128 -23.84 14.94 8.82
CA TYR A 128 -24.10 15.29 7.42
C TYR A 128 -22.81 15.54 6.64
N MET A 129 -21.79 16.16 7.24
CA MET A 129 -20.47 16.36 6.61
C MET A 129 -19.65 15.07 6.51
N PHE A 130 -19.86 14.09 7.39
CA PHE A 130 -19.30 12.74 7.25
C PHE A 130 -20.07 11.88 6.24
N GLN A 131 -21.26 12.30 5.78
CA GLN A 131 -22.09 11.53 4.84
C GLN A 131 -21.84 11.88 3.36
N ASP A 132 -21.19 13.01 3.06
CA ASP A 132 -21.13 13.56 1.69
C ASP A 132 -19.72 13.70 1.08
N SER A 133 -18.65 13.26 1.74
CA SER A 133 -17.36 13.10 1.04
C SER A 133 -17.24 11.67 0.52
N ASN A 134 -17.64 11.42 -0.73
CA ASN A 134 -17.27 10.19 -1.43
C ASN A 134 -15.74 10.08 -1.38
N SER A 135 -15.24 9.10 -0.64
CA SER A 135 -13.80 8.81 -0.65
C SER A 135 -13.40 8.37 -2.05
N LEU A 136 -12.15 8.60 -2.46
CA LEU A 136 -11.72 8.09 -3.77
C LEU A 136 -11.80 6.56 -3.79
N HIS A 137 -11.67 5.94 -2.62
CA HIS A 137 -11.91 4.53 -2.39
C HIS A 137 -13.34 4.07 -2.77
N ASP A 138 -14.37 4.91 -2.62
CA ASP A 138 -15.73 4.56 -3.04
C ASP A 138 -15.81 4.43 -4.58
N TYR A 139 -15.22 5.39 -5.30
CA TYR A 139 -15.09 5.29 -6.75
C TYR A 139 -14.25 4.09 -7.19
N TYR A 140 -13.24 3.70 -6.41
CA TYR A 140 -12.52 2.46 -6.67
C TYR A 140 -13.48 1.24 -6.61
N ASN A 141 -14.28 1.14 -5.54
CA ASN A 141 -15.19 0.02 -5.32
C ASN A 141 -16.30 -0.07 -6.38
N ASP A 142 -16.81 1.06 -6.85
CA ASP A 142 -17.86 1.11 -7.87
C ASP A 142 -17.41 0.59 -9.25
N TYR A 143 -16.13 0.79 -9.58
CA TYR A 143 -15.62 0.53 -10.93
C TYR A 143 -14.74 -0.72 -11.04
N ILE A 144 -14.19 -1.22 -9.93
CA ILE A 144 -13.32 -2.39 -9.99
C ILE A 144 -14.10 -3.67 -10.28
N ASN A 145 -13.65 -4.42 -11.30
CA ASN A 145 -14.21 -5.72 -11.62
C ASN A 145 -13.11 -6.63 -12.19
N TRP A 146 -12.69 -7.64 -11.42
CA TRP A 146 -11.69 -8.59 -11.87
C TRP A 146 -12.27 -9.79 -12.63
N ASP A 147 -13.59 -9.97 -12.62
CA ASP A 147 -14.26 -11.04 -13.36
C ASP A 147 -14.29 -10.76 -14.87
N GLU A 148 -13.99 -9.52 -15.29
CA GLU A 148 -13.85 -9.14 -16.70
C GLU A 148 -12.49 -9.50 -17.31
N LEU A 149 -11.56 -10.04 -16.51
CA LEU A 149 -10.27 -10.50 -17.01
C LEU A 149 -10.44 -11.67 -17.98
N GLN A 150 -9.74 -11.59 -19.12
CA GLN A 150 -9.84 -12.59 -20.18
C GLN A 150 -9.28 -13.94 -19.71
N SER A 151 -10.13 -14.97 -19.79
CA SER A 151 -9.79 -16.36 -19.45
C SER A 151 -9.13 -17.08 -20.64
N PHE A 152 -8.09 -17.88 -20.37
CA PHE A 152 -7.35 -18.67 -21.36
C PHE A 152 -7.34 -20.18 -21.05
N ALA A 153 -8.25 -20.62 -20.17
CA ALA A 153 -8.46 -22.03 -19.89
C ALA A 153 -8.93 -22.79 -21.15
N GLU A 154 -8.01 -23.48 -21.83
CA GLU A 154 -8.34 -24.50 -22.83
C GLU A 154 -8.35 -25.89 -22.19
N LYS A 155 -9.35 -26.71 -22.52
CA LYS A 155 -9.36 -28.14 -22.18
C LYS A 155 -8.31 -28.87 -23.03
N GLY A 156 -7.04 -28.86 -22.60
CA GLY A 156 -5.92 -29.45 -23.35
C GLY A 156 -4.72 -29.85 -22.48
N THR A 157 -3.98 -30.86 -22.93
CA THR A 157 -3.17 -31.83 -22.15
C THR A 157 -1.83 -31.35 -21.55
N SER A 158 -1.58 -30.06 -21.42
CA SER A 158 -0.41 -29.55 -20.66
C SER A 158 -0.69 -28.17 -20.08
N GLU A 159 -0.93 -28.12 -18.76
CA GLU A 159 -1.15 -26.85 -18.05
C GLU A 159 0.11 -25.97 -18.02
N THR A 160 0.06 -24.85 -18.72
CA THR A 160 1.10 -23.81 -18.67
C THR A 160 1.10 -23.11 -17.30
N ASN A 161 2.21 -22.44 -16.95
CA ASN A 161 2.23 -21.60 -15.73
C ASN A 161 1.10 -20.57 -15.72
N PHE A 162 0.71 -20.05 -16.90
CA PHE A 162 -0.38 -19.10 -17.01
C PHE A 162 -1.71 -19.74 -16.62
N GLN A 163 -2.05 -20.91 -17.18
CA GLN A 163 -3.31 -21.61 -16.88
C GLN A 163 -3.41 -22.01 -15.41
N LYS A 164 -2.29 -22.45 -14.81
CA LYS A 164 -2.22 -22.71 -13.36
C LYS A 164 -2.43 -21.44 -12.54
N GLY A 165 -1.82 -20.32 -12.96
CA GLY A 165 -1.98 -19.03 -12.30
C GLY A 165 -3.42 -18.53 -12.35
N GLU A 166 -4.08 -18.70 -13.50
CA GLU A 166 -5.48 -18.35 -13.69
C GLU A 166 -6.41 -19.20 -12.82
N LEU A 167 -6.16 -20.51 -12.74
CA LEU A 167 -6.90 -21.42 -11.86
C LEU A 167 -6.69 -21.05 -10.38
N ALA A 168 -5.45 -20.77 -9.98
CA ALA A 168 -5.14 -20.30 -8.63
C ALA A 168 -5.86 -18.99 -8.30
N PHE A 169 -5.88 -18.02 -9.23
CA PHE A 169 -6.61 -16.76 -9.08
C PHE A 169 -8.12 -16.99 -8.89
N LYS A 170 -8.73 -17.83 -9.73
CA LYS A 170 -10.16 -18.18 -9.64
C LYS A 170 -10.51 -18.88 -8.33
N ASN A 171 -9.58 -19.64 -7.76
CA ASN A 171 -9.75 -20.33 -6.48
C ASN A 171 -9.44 -19.43 -5.26
N GLY A 172 -9.04 -18.18 -5.46
CA GLY A 172 -8.64 -17.27 -4.38
C GLY A 172 -7.22 -17.52 -3.83
N ASN A 173 -6.44 -18.40 -4.45
CA ASN A 173 -5.05 -18.69 -4.08
C ASN A 173 -4.11 -17.62 -4.68
N TYR A 174 -4.26 -16.37 -4.25
CA TYR A 174 -3.58 -15.23 -4.88
C TYR A 174 -2.05 -15.29 -4.77
N ASP A 175 -1.48 -15.79 -3.67
CA ASP A 175 -0.03 -15.93 -3.52
C ASP A 175 0.58 -16.95 -4.50
N GLU A 176 -0.12 -18.06 -4.73
CA GLU A 176 0.26 -19.05 -5.72
C GLU A 176 0.16 -18.48 -7.14
N ALA A 177 -0.93 -17.77 -7.43
CA ALA A 177 -1.14 -17.08 -8.69
C ALA A 177 -0.02 -16.07 -8.98
N ILE A 178 0.37 -15.24 -8.00
CA ILE A 178 1.50 -14.30 -8.09
C ILE A 178 2.78 -15.04 -8.49
N HIS A 179 3.11 -16.12 -7.78
CA HIS A 179 4.32 -16.90 -8.06
C HIS A 179 4.32 -17.51 -9.48
N LEU A 180 3.15 -17.91 -9.98
CA LEU A 180 3.00 -18.47 -11.33
C LEU A 180 3.08 -17.39 -12.42
N PHE A 181 2.40 -16.24 -12.23
CA PHE A 181 2.43 -15.15 -13.20
C PHE A 181 3.80 -14.45 -13.29
N CYS A 182 4.56 -14.38 -12.18
CA CYS A 182 5.93 -13.85 -12.18
C CYS A 182 6.93 -14.70 -13.00
N LYS A 183 6.60 -15.95 -13.29
CA LYS A 183 7.43 -16.84 -14.12
C LYS A 183 7.17 -16.71 -15.62
N ILE A 184 6.15 -15.95 -16.02
CA ILE A 184 5.84 -15.75 -17.43
C ILE A 184 6.89 -14.82 -18.05
N PRO A 185 7.67 -15.27 -19.05
CA PRO A 185 8.71 -14.45 -19.67
C PRO A 185 8.13 -13.24 -20.40
N ILE A 186 8.89 -12.15 -20.50
CA ILE A 186 8.46 -10.94 -21.24
C ILE A 186 8.20 -11.24 -22.73
N SER A 187 8.89 -12.24 -23.29
CA SER A 187 8.72 -12.69 -24.68
C SER A 187 7.49 -13.56 -24.92
N ASP A 188 6.79 -13.97 -23.87
CA ASP A 188 5.58 -14.80 -23.96
C ASP A 188 4.38 -13.95 -24.40
N GLU A 189 3.56 -14.46 -25.31
CA GLU A 189 2.36 -13.77 -25.80
C GLU A 189 1.34 -13.50 -24.69
N LEU A 190 1.32 -14.33 -23.64
CA LEU A 190 0.44 -14.17 -22.49
C LEU A 190 1.00 -13.22 -21.43
N TYR A 191 2.21 -12.69 -21.61
CA TYR A 191 2.84 -11.80 -20.64
C TYR A 191 2.03 -10.52 -20.31
N PRO A 192 1.42 -9.80 -21.29
CA PRO A 192 0.57 -8.66 -20.96
C PRO A 192 -0.66 -9.05 -20.12
N PHE A 193 -1.21 -10.25 -20.37
CA PHE A 193 -2.33 -10.78 -19.60
C PHE A 193 -1.88 -11.25 -18.21
N SER A 194 -0.66 -11.77 -18.08
CA SER A 194 -0.14 -12.17 -16.77
C SER A 194 0.07 -10.96 -15.87
N LEU A 195 0.44 -9.80 -16.41
CA LEU A 195 0.49 -8.55 -15.65
C LEU A 195 -0.90 -8.08 -15.20
N LEU A 196 -1.95 -8.28 -16.00
CA LEU A 196 -3.32 -7.95 -15.56
C LEU A 196 -3.73 -8.78 -14.35
N TYR A 197 -3.55 -10.10 -14.43
CA TYR A 197 -3.83 -10.99 -13.31
C TYR A 197 -2.91 -10.75 -12.12
N LEU A 198 -1.63 -10.50 -12.34
CA LEU A 198 -0.66 -10.21 -11.27
C LEU A 198 -1.04 -8.94 -10.51
N GLY A 199 -1.45 -7.89 -11.21
CA GLY A 199 -1.95 -6.65 -10.59
C GLY A 199 -3.22 -6.89 -9.78
N ALA A 200 -4.14 -7.71 -10.29
CA ALA A 200 -5.33 -8.12 -9.55
C ALA A 200 -5.00 -8.94 -8.28
N CYS A 201 -4.05 -9.86 -8.36
CA CYS A 201 -3.60 -10.62 -7.19
C CYS A 201 -2.97 -9.72 -6.13
N TYR A 202 -2.13 -8.77 -6.55
CA TYR A 202 -1.54 -7.78 -5.63
C TYR A 202 -2.61 -6.90 -4.99
N GLU A 203 -3.66 -6.51 -5.72
CA GLU A 203 -4.80 -5.80 -5.13
C GLU A 203 -5.52 -6.65 -4.07
N LYS A 204 -5.81 -7.93 -4.39
CA LYS A 204 -6.49 -8.88 -3.49
C LYS A 204 -5.71 -9.24 -2.23
N THR A 205 -4.39 -9.11 -2.29
CA THR A 205 -3.47 -9.30 -1.15
C THR A 205 -3.10 -7.99 -0.45
N ASN A 206 -3.78 -6.88 -0.79
CA ASN A 206 -3.54 -5.53 -0.28
C ASN A 206 -2.13 -4.96 -0.57
N ALA A 207 -1.37 -5.59 -1.47
CA ALA A 207 -0.12 -5.07 -2.00
C ALA A 207 -0.37 -4.00 -3.09
N ASN A 208 -1.11 -2.95 -2.75
CA ASN A 208 -1.65 -1.98 -3.71
C ASN A 208 -0.57 -1.28 -4.55
N TYR A 209 0.59 -0.95 -3.97
CA TYR A 209 1.71 -0.36 -4.73
C TYR A 209 2.36 -1.36 -5.70
N ASN A 210 2.39 -2.64 -5.37
CA ASN A 210 2.85 -3.67 -6.30
C ASN A 210 1.85 -3.80 -7.47
N ALA A 211 0.55 -3.66 -7.21
CA ALA A 211 -0.46 -3.59 -8.26
C ALA A 211 -0.23 -2.36 -9.18
N ILE A 212 -0.04 -1.17 -8.60
CA ILE A 212 0.27 0.06 -9.34
C ILE A 212 1.51 -0.13 -10.23
N ASN A 213 2.60 -0.65 -9.67
CA ASN A 213 3.85 -0.88 -10.41
C ASN A 213 3.68 -1.93 -11.52
N THR A 214 2.87 -2.96 -11.27
CA THR A 214 2.54 -3.99 -12.26
C THR A 214 1.75 -3.40 -13.43
N PHE A 215 0.73 -2.58 -13.15
CA PHE A 215 -0.03 -1.90 -14.20
C PHE A 215 0.79 -0.83 -14.92
N LYS A 216 1.67 -0.11 -14.21
CA LYS A 216 2.65 0.80 -14.82
C LYS A 216 3.58 0.05 -15.77
N LYS A 217 4.03 -1.16 -15.42
CA LYS A 217 4.81 -2.01 -16.34
C LYS A 217 3.99 -2.34 -17.59
N LEU A 218 2.72 -2.72 -17.42
CA LEU A 218 1.81 -3.01 -18.53
C LEU A 218 1.64 -1.82 -19.50
N THR A 219 1.60 -0.59 -19.00
CA THR A 219 1.49 0.60 -19.89
C THR A 219 2.70 0.82 -20.77
N THR A 220 3.86 0.24 -20.44
CA THR A 220 5.10 0.33 -21.23
C THR A 220 5.21 -0.72 -22.33
N ILE A 221 4.36 -1.75 -22.30
CA ILE A 221 4.38 -2.81 -23.32
C ILE A 221 3.76 -2.27 -24.60
N SER A 222 4.28 -2.66 -25.77
CA SER A 222 3.61 -2.40 -27.05
C SER A 222 2.53 -3.48 -27.29
N SER A 223 1.37 -3.36 -26.64
CA SER A 223 0.27 -4.32 -26.76
C SER A 223 -1.09 -3.63 -26.74
N SER A 224 -2.13 -4.33 -27.20
CA SER A 224 -3.52 -3.89 -27.05
C SER A 224 -3.96 -3.79 -25.58
N GLN A 225 -3.24 -4.43 -24.65
CA GLN A 225 -3.55 -4.42 -23.22
C GLN A 225 -2.98 -3.20 -22.49
N SER A 226 -2.11 -2.41 -23.13
CA SER A 226 -1.41 -1.30 -22.47
C SER A 226 -2.36 -0.18 -22.04
N ASN A 227 -3.48 -0.01 -22.75
CA ASN A 227 -4.54 0.92 -22.34
C ASN A 227 -5.28 0.43 -21.08
N LYS A 228 -5.48 -0.89 -20.91
CA LYS A 228 -6.03 -1.48 -19.69
C LYS A 228 -5.11 -1.23 -18.49
N GLY A 229 -3.80 -1.21 -18.72
CA GLY A 229 -2.83 -0.81 -17.71
C GLY A 229 -3.12 0.58 -17.13
N TYR A 230 -3.43 1.58 -17.96
CA TYR A 230 -3.79 2.91 -17.47
C TYR A 230 -5.10 2.92 -16.68
N TRP A 231 -6.10 2.15 -17.12
CA TRP A 231 -7.38 2.01 -16.42
C TRP A 231 -7.22 1.40 -15.02
N TYR A 232 -6.62 0.21 -14.92
CA TYR A 232 -6.45 -0.42 -13.62
C TYR A 232 -5.46 0.35 -12.72
N MET A 233 -4.44 0.99 -13.29
CA MET A 233 -3.56 1.88 -12.55
C MET A 233 -4.33 3.07 -11.96
N SER A 234 -5.28 3.68 -12.69
CA SER A 234 -6.12 4.74 -12.11
C SER A 234 -6.98 4.24 -10.95
N LEU A 235 -7.57 3.05 -11.09
CA LEU A 235 -8.38 2.46 -10.01
C LEU A 235 -7.53 2.17 -8.76
N MET A 236 -6.28 1.71 -8.93
CA MET A 236 -5.39 1.52 -7.79
C MET A 236 -5.01 2.85 -7.12
N TYR A 237 -4.78 3.91 -7.90
CA TYR A 237 -4.55 5.24 -7.32
C TYR A 237 -5.76 5.76 -6.55
N LEU A 238 -6.99 5.50 -7.03
CA LEU A 238 -8.21 5.79 -6.26
C LEU A 238 -8.25 5.02 -4.95
N LYS A 239 -7.92 3.71 -4.97
CA LYS A 239 -7.91 2.87 -3.77
C LYS A 239 -6.96 3.38 -2.68
N VAL A 240 -5.83 3.98 -3.06
CA VAL A 240 -4.82 4.54 -2.14
C VAL A 240 -4.95 6.06 -1.96
N GLU A 241 -6.09 6.64 -2.35
CA GLU A 241 -6.41 8.07 -2.18
C GLU A 241 -5.44 9.04 -2.92
N ASP A 242 -4.74 8.57 -3.96
CA ASP A 242 -3.84 9.39 -4.79
C ASP A 242 -4.59 9.99 -5.99
N LYS A 243 -5.40 11.01 -5.70
CA LYS A 243 -6.17 11.76 -6.71
C LYS A 243 -5.34 12.25 -7.89
N LYS A 244 -4.15 12.78 -7.61
CA LYS A 244 -3.28 13.41 -8.62
C LYS A 244 -2.86 12.40 -9.68
N ASN A 245 -2.44 11.20 -9.25
CA ASN A 245 -2.01 10.17 -10.18
C ASN A 245 -3.19 9.39 -10.78
N ALA A 246 -4.33 9.28 -10.08
CA ALA A 246 -5.57 8.79 -10.65
C ALA A 246 -6.00 9.64 -11.85
N VAL A 247 -6.07 10.97 -11.69
CA VAL A 247 -6.42 11.93 -12.76
C VAL A 247 -5.47 11.81 -13.95
N LYS A 248 -4.15 11.78 -13.72
CA LYS A 248 -3.16 11.62 -14.80
C LYS A 248 -3.34 10.31 -15.58
N SER A 249 -3.68 9.24 -14.88
CA SER A 249 -3.85 7.90 -15.48
C SER A 249 -5.15 7.85 -16.28
N LEU A 250 -6.25 8.39 -15.76
CA LEU A 250 -7.54 8.52 -16.46
C LEU A 250 -7.41 9.37 -17.73
N GLN A 251 -6.66 10.47 -17.69
CA GLN A 251 -6.37 11.28 -18.87
C GLN A 251 -5.70 10.49 -19.99
N LYS A 252 -4.91 9.45 -19.67
CA LYS A 252 -4.33 8.56 -20.69
C LYS A 252 -5.39 7.66 -21.31
N VAL A 253 -6.33 7.15 -20.51
CA VAL A 253 -7.47 6.35 -20.98
C VAL A 253 -8.37 7.18 -21.90
N THR A 254 -8.64 8.44 -21.57
CA THR A 254 -9.54 9.33 -22.34
C THR A 254 -8.93 9.98 -23.58
N THR A 255 -7.69 9.62 -23.96
CA THR A 255 -7.06 10.17 -25.19
C THR A 255 -7.68 9.67 -26.50
N LYS A 256 -8.27 8.47 -26.49
CA LYS A 256 -8.89 7.83 -27.66
C LYS A 256 -10.16 7.11 -27.25
N ASP A 257 -11.24 7.34 -27.96
CA ASP A 257 -12.55 6.71 -27.75
C ASP A 257 -12.53 5.17 -27.90
N THR A 258 -11.59 4.65 -28.67
CA THR A 258 -11.33 3.21 -28.84
C THR A 258 -10.61 2.56 -27.65
N ASN A 259 -10.17 3.33 -26.65
CA ASN A 259 -9.51 2.76 -25.47
C ASN A 259 -10.48 1.99 -24.58
N PHE A 260 -9.96 0.96 -23.92
CA PHE A 260 -10.69 0.20 -22.92
C PHE A 260 -11.26 1.14 -21.84
N LYS A 261 -12.56 0.99 -21.52
CA LYS A 261 -13.27 1.77 -20.50
C LYS A 261 -13.22 3.29 -20.72
N TYR A 262 -13.16 3.75 -21.96
CA TYR A 262 -13.13 5.19 -22.28
C TYR A 262 -14.28 5.99 -21.62
N LYS A 263 -15.52 5.49 -21.72
CA LYS A 263 -16.70 6.21 -21.21
C LYS A 263 -16.68 6.30 -19.69
N GLU A 264 -16.37 5.20 -19.04
CA GLU A 264 -16.23 5.08 -17.59
C GLU A 264 -15.09 5.95 -17.08
N ALA A 265 -13.94 5.94 -17.76
CA ALA A 265 -12.81 6.80 -17.42
C ALA A 265 -13.13 8.29 -17.59
N PHE A 266 -13.93 8.66 -18.59
CA PHE A 266 -14.39 10.03 -18.76
C PHE A 266 -15.32 10.45 -17.62
N GLN A 267 -16.32 9.63 -17.29
CA GLN A 267 -17.24 9.88 -16.18
C GLN A 267 -16.50 10.02 -14.85
N LEU A 268 -15.58 9.09 -14.58
CA LEU A 268 -14.77 9.08 -13.36
C LEU A 268 -13.83 10.29 -13.29
N LEU A 269 -13.21 10.67 -14.41
CA LEU A 269 -12.35 11.86 -14.49
C LEU A 269 -13.12 13.13 -14.16
N GLU A 270 -14.33 13.30 -14.71
CA GLU A 270 -15.18 14.46 -14.40
C GLU A 270 -15.62 14.46 -12.93
N ALA A 271 -15.91 13.29 -12.36
CA ALA A 271 -16.34 13.19 -10.96
C ALA A 271 -15.27 13.55 -9.93
N ILE A 272 -13.98 13.33 -10.23
CA ILE A 272 -12.89 13.49 -9.26
C ILE A 272 -11.99 14.70 -9.52
N LYS A 273 -12.18 15.47 -10.58
CA LYS A 273 -11.25 16.54 -10.98
C LYS A 273 -11.46 17.85 -10.22
N ASP A 274 -12.63 18.03 -9.60
CA ASP A 274 -12.99 19.17 -8.75
C ASP A 274 -12.46 19.03 -7.32
#